data_AF-A0A0A0DLF3-F1
#
_entry.id   AF-A0A0A0DLF3-F1
#
_cell.length_a   1.000
_cell.length_b   1.000
_cell.length_c   1.000
_cell.angle_alpha   90.00
_cell.angle_beta   90.00
_cell.angle_gamma   90.00
#
_symmetry.space_group_name_H-M   'P 1'
#
loop_
_entity.id
_entity.type
_entity.pdbx_description
1 polymer ?
#
loop_
_entity_poly.entity_id
_entity_poly.type
_entity_poly.pdbx_seq_one_letter_code
_entity_poly.pdbx_strand_id
1 'polypeptide(L)'
;MQFDPSISDEDELWLFERTTKELRKTYGHSEEIAVALVNAYYKRFTDASFCERFDLTVQSTDFFLREESLCMADRIQYFQHLGHDPNEQEFIQWQRSVRL
;
A
#
# COMPACT_ATOMS: atom_id res chain seq x y z
N MET A 1 -5.85 -21.17 -3.44
CA MET A 1 -6.25 -19.77 -3.69
C MET A 1 -7.76 -19.73 -3.52
N GLN A 2 -8.25 -19.25 -2.38
CA GLN A 2 -9.69 -19.01 -2.20
C GLN A 2 -9.97 -17.61 -2.73
N PHE A 3 -10.76 -17.54 -3.79
CA PHE A 3 -11.35 -16.30 -4.28
C PHE A 3 -12.53 -16.02 -3.35
N ASP A 4 -12.50 -14.92 -2.61
CA ASP A 4 -13.66 -14.47 -1.84
C ASP A 4 -14.55 -13.65 -2.79
N PRO A 5 -15.73 -14.16 -3.19
CA PRO A 5 -16.63 -13.48 -4.12
C PRO A 5 -17.32 -12.24 -3.51
N SER A 6 -17.04 -11.90 -2.25
CA SER A 6 -17.57 -10.70 -1.59
C SER A 6 -16.77 -9.44 -1.89
N ILE A 7 -15.53 -9.57 -2.40
CA ILE A 7 -14.76 -8.42 -2.87
C ILE A 7 -15.10 -8.20 -4.34
N SER A 8 -15.79 -7.11 -4.62
CA SER A 8 -16.07 -6.72 -6.00
C SER A 8 -14.88 -5.96 -6.59
N ASP A 9 -14.73 -6.02 -7.92
CA ASP A 9 -13.80 -5.15 -8.65
C ASP A 9 -14.03 -3.65 -8.32
N GLU A 10 -15.23 -3.28 -7.85
CA GLU A 10 -15.57 -1.92 -7.42
C GLU A 10 -14.92 -1.54 -6.09
N ASP A 11 -14.75 -2.48 -5.16
CA ASP A 11 -14.12 -2.22 -3.85
C ASP A 11 -12.60 -2.03 -4.00
N GLU A 12 -11.98 -2.81 -4.89
CA GLU A 12 -10.57 -2.62 -5.29
C GLU A 12 -10.34 -1.26 -5.92
N LEU A 13 -11.20 -0.90 -6.89
CA LEU A 13 -11.12 0.38 -7.58
C LEU A 13 -11.30 1.55 -6.61
N TRP A 14 -12.28 1.46 -5.71
CA TRP A 14 -12.54 2.49 -4.71
C TRP A 14 -11.35 2.71 -3.78
N LEU A 15 -10.72 1.64 -3.30
CA LEU A 15 -9.56 1.77 -2.42
C LEU A 15 -8.35 2.34 -3.17
N PHE A 16 -8.15 1.92 -4.42
CA PHE A 16 -7.09 2.46 -5.29
C PHE A 16 -7.26 3.98 -5.47
N GLU A 17 -8.47 4.43 -5.78
CA GLU A 17 -8.80 5.85 -5.93
C GLU A 17 -8.55 6.63 -4.64
N ARG A 18 -8.99 6.11 -3.49
CA ARG A 18 -8.81 6.78 -2.19
C ARG A 18 -7.34 6.85 -1.78
N THR A 19 -6.60 5.76 -1.97
CA THR A 19 -5.16 5.71 -1.68
C THR A 19 -4.38 6.69 -2.57
N THR A 20 -4.72 6.74 -3.86
CA THR A 20 -4.16 7.73 -4.81
C THR A 20 -4.47 9.16 -4.37
N LYS A 21 -5.71 9.42 -3.93
CA LYS A 21 -6.11 10.73 -3.39
C LYS A 21 -5.32 11.12 -2.14
N GLU A 22 -5.11 10.19 -1.21
CA GLU A 22 -4.32 10.45 0.00
C GLU A 22 -2.83 10.68 -0.32
N LEU A 23 -2.23 9.95 -1.27
CA LEU A 23 -0.87 10.21 -1.73
C LEU A 23 -0.70 11.63 -2.29
N ARG A 24 -1.66 12.09 -3.09
CA ARG A 24 -1.65 13.46 -3.62
C ARG A 24 -1.83 14.50 -2.54
N LYS A 25 -2.83 14.32 -1.68
CA LYS A 25 -3.20 15.27 -0.63
C LYS A 25 -2.12 15.40 0.44
N THR A 26 -1.55 14.27 0.86
CA THR A 26 -0.69 14.20 2.04
C THR A 26 0.79 14.31 1.70
N TYR A 27 1.20 13.81 0.54
CA TYR A 27 2.62 13.81 0.12
C TYR A 27 2.90 14.67 -1.12
N GLY A 28 1.87 15.30 -1.69
CA GLY A 28 2.03 16.26 -2.80
C GLY A 28 2.36 15.63 -4.15
N HIS A 29 2.19 14.31 -4.30
CA HIS A 29 2.43 13.63 -5.57
C HIS A 29 1.46 14.12 -6.65
N SER A 30 1.93 14.12 -7.91
CA SER A 30 1.02 14.21 -9.04
C SER A 30 0.16 12.94 -9.14
N GLU A 31 -0.96 13.02 -9.86
CA GLU A 31 -1.84 11.87 -10.06
C GLU A 31 -1.12 10.71 -10.74
N GLU A 32 -0.36 10.99 -11.80
CA GLU A 32 0.44 10.00 -12.51
C GLU A 32 1.43 9.28 -11.59
N ILE A 33 2.15 10.04 -10.75
CA ILE A 33 3.11 9.46 -9.80
C ILE A 33 2.40 8.65 -8.72
N ALA A 34 1.28 9.14 -8.18
CA ALA A 34 0.51 8.42 -7.17
C ALA A 34 0.00 7.08 -7.72
N VAL A 35 -0.57 7.06 -8.93
CA VAL A 35 -1.01 5.84 -9.63
C VAL A 35 0.16 4.87 -9.84
N ALA A 36 1.32 5.38 -10.30
CA ALA A 36 2.51 4.56 -10.50
C ALA A 36 3.01 3.92 -9.20
N LEU A 37 3.01 4.68 -8.09
CA LEU A 37 3.42 4.19 -6.78
C LEU A 37 2.49 3.13 -6.22
N VAL A 38 1.16 3.31 -6.34
CA VAL A 38 0.18 2.30 -5.90
C VAL A 38 0.34 1.01 -6.70
N ASN A 39 0.48 1.10 -8.03
CA ASN A 39 0.69 -0.07 -8.88
C ASN A 39 2.00 -0.79 -8.57
N ALA A 40 3.09 -0.05 -8.34
CA ALA A 40 4.37 -0.61 -7.95
C ALA A 40 4.29 -1.32 -6.59
N TYR A 41 3.57 -0.73 -5.63
CA TYR A 41 3.31 -1.35 -4.34
C TYR A 41 2.52 -2.65 -4.49
N TYR A 42 1.37 -2.59 -5.17
CA TYR A 42 0.50 -3.74 -5.35
C TYR A 42 1.27 -4.89 -6.00
N LYS A 43 1.97 -4.64 -7.11
CA LYS A 43 2.80 -5.64 -7.80
C LYS A 43 3.87 -6.25 -6.90
N ARG A 44 4.52 -5.45 -6.05
CA ARG A 44 5.62 -5.91 -5.19
C ARG A 44 5.12 -6.74 -4.01
N PHE A 45 4.06 -6.29 -3.33
CA PHE A 45 3.55 -6.91 -2.11
C PHE A 45 2.51 -8.02 -2.35
N THR A 46 2.11 -8.22 -3.61
CA THR A 46 1.36 -9.41 -4.08
C THR A 46 2.27 -10.50 -4.65
N ASP A 47 3.56 -10.22 -4.88
CA ASP A 47 4.53 -11.21 -5.36
C ASP A 47 4.99 -12.12 -4.21
N ALA A 48 4.68 -13.41 -4.33
CA ALA A 48 5.00 -14.39 -3.29
C ALA A 48 6.51 -14.53 -3.04
N SER A 49 7.34 -14.42 -4.07
CA SER A 49 8.80 -14.56 -3.95
C SER A 49 9.40 -13.34 -3.24
N PHE A 50 8.87 -12.15 -3.55
CA PHE A 50 9.24 -10.93 -2.84
C PHE A 50 8.87 -11.02 -1.37
N CYS A 51 7.63 -11.39 -1.05
CA CYS A 51 7.16 -11.49 0.32
C CYS A 51 7.92 -12.56 1.11
N GLU A 52 8.19 -13.73 0.53
CA GLU A 52 9.01 -14.78 1.17
C GLU A 52 10.42 -14.28 1.50
N ARG A 53 11.06 -13.53 0.60
CA ARG A 53 12.40 -12.98 0.83
C ARG A 53 12.49 -12.04 2.05
N PHE A 54 11.40 -11.36 2.38
CA PHE A 54 11.33 -10.40 3.48
C PHE A 54 10.51 -10.92 4.68
N ASP A 55 10.21 -12.22 4.72
CA ASP A 55 9.39 -12.85 5.77
C ASP A 55 8.01 -12.16 5.97
N LEU A 56 7.40 -11.77 4.85
CA LEU A 56 6.08 -11.14 4.81
C LEU A 56 5.01 -12.13 4.36
N THR A 57 3.82 -11.95 4.93
CA THR A 57 2.61 -12.52 4.33
C THR A 57 2.26 -11.75 3.07
N VAL A 58 1.96 -12.46 1.97
CA VAL A 58 1.43 -11.85 0.74
C VAL A 58 0.21 -11.00 1.08
N GLN A 59 0.24 -9.73 0.67
CA GLN A 59 -0.83 -8.80 0.93
C GLN A 59 -1.93 -9.02 -0.12
N SER A 60 -3.00 -9.71 0.27
CA SER A 60 -4.19 -9.89 -0.58
C SER A 60 -5.03 -8.61 -0.63
N THR A 61 -5.99 -8.55 -1.54
CA THR A 61 -7.00 -7.50 -1.56
C THR A 61 -7.67 -7.30 -0.19
N ASP A 62 -7.92 -8.36 0.58
CA ASP A 62 -8.43 -8.25 1.96
C ASP A 62 -7.51 -7.44 2.87
N PHE A 63 -6.19 -7.60 2.73
CA PHE A 63 -5.23 -6.81 3.48
C PHE A 63 -5.42 -5.32 3.15
N PHE A 64 -5.48 -5.00 1.87
CA PHE A 64 -5.69 -3.64 1.39
C PHE A 64 -7.01 -3.05 1.92
N LEU A 65 -8.12 -3.81 1.87
CA LEU A 65 -9.44 -3.35 2.33
C LEU A 65 -9.53 -3.16 3.85
N ARG A 66 -8.79 -3.95 4.63
CA ARG A 66 -8.71 -3.78 6.09
C ARG A 66 -7.91 -2.55 6.49
N GLU A 67 -6.89 -2.20 5.70
CA GLU A 67 -6.06 -1.04 5.95
C GLU A 67 -6.76 0.24 5.47
N GLU A 68 -6.84 1.26 6.30
CA GLU A 68 -7.45 2.53 5.90
C GLU A 68 -6.63 3.21 4.78
N SER A 69 -7.30 3.95 3.88
CA SER A 69 -6.64 4.59 2.72
C SER A 69 -5.45 5.50 3.06
N LEU A 70 -5.47 6.15 4.25
CA LEU A 70 -4.33 6.94 4.72
C LEU A 70 -3.17 6.04 5.14
N CYS A 71 -3.44 4.95 5.87
CA CYS A 71 -2.41 3.96 6.23
C CYS A 71 -1.78 3.34 4.97
N MET A 72 -2.58 3.05 3.95
CA MET A 72 -2.07 2.58 2.67
C MET A 72 -1.17 3.60 1.97
N ALA A 73 -1.57 4.87 1.95
CA ALA A 73 -0.73 5.94 1.43
C ALA A 73 0.60 6.07 2.18
N ASP A 74 0.58 5.91 3.51
CA ASP A 74 1.78 5.91 4.36
C ASP A 74 2.72 4.76 3.99
N ARG A 75 2.19 3.54 3.87
CA ARG A 75 2.96 2.36 3.46
C ARG A 75 3.59 2.55 2.09
N ILE A 76 2.81 3.05 1.12
CA ILE A 76 3.30 3.29 -0.25
C ILE A 76 4.39 4.36 -0.27
N GLN A 77 4.18 5.47 0.46
CA GLN A 77 5.20 6.51 0.58
C GLN A 77 6.49 5.94 1.14
N TYR A 78 6.41 5.14 2.20
CA TYR A 78 7.57 4.60 2.90
C TYR A 78 8.34 3.55 2.06
N PHE A 79 7.63 2.55 1.56
CA PHE A 79 8.28 1.40 0.91
C PHE A 79 8.59 1.62 -0.58
N GLN A 80 7.80 2.45 -1.29
CA GLN A 80 8.01 2.69 -2.72
C GLN A 80 8.70 4.01 -3.01
N HIS A 81 8.22 5.11 -2.42
CA HIS A 81 8.79 6.42 -2.75
C HIS A 81 10.11 6.68 -2.02
N LEU A 82 10.16 6.43 -0.71
CA LEU A 82 11.40 6.56 0.07
C LEU A 82 12.35 5.37 -0.13
N GLY A 83 11.85 4.25 -0.68
CA GLY A 83 12.66 3.10 -1.05
C GLY A 83 13.17 2.29 0.15
N HIS A 84 12.50 2.37 1.30
CA HIS A 84 12.85 1.55 2.46
C HIS A 84 12.56 0.07 2.21
N ASP A 85 13.38 -0.78 2.83
CA ASP A 85 13.12 -2.21 2.84
C ASP A 85 11.86 -2.51 3.67
N PRO A 86 11.11 -3.58 3.35
CA PRO A 86 9.95 -3.96 4.13
C PRO A 86 10.32 -4.35 5.57
N ASN A 87 10.06 -3.44 6.50
CA ASN A 87 10.21 -3.63 7.93
C ASN A 87 9.07 -2.91 8.65
N GLU A 88 8.16 -3.69 9.24
CA GLU A 88 6.95 -3.15 9.89
C GLU A 88 7.30 -2.28 11.10
N GLN A 89 8.35 -2.62 11.86
CA GLN A 89 8.74 -1.85 13.04
C GLN A 89 9.29 -0.47 12.65
N GLU A 90 10.15 -0.43 11.64
CA GLU A 90 10.71 0.82 11.11
C GLU A 90 9.63 1.67 10.46
N PHE A 91 8.69 1.05 9.74
CA PHE A 91 7.50 1.73 9.22
C PHE A 91 6.66 2.38 10.34
N ILE A 92 6.34 1.65 11.42
CA ILE A 92 5.56 2.20 12.54
C ILE A 92 6.29 3.38 13.20
N GLN A 93 7.61 3.28 13.36
CA GLN A 93 8.42 4.36 13.93
C GLN A 93 8.40 5.60 13.03
N TRP A 94 8.60 5.41 11.72
CA TRP A 94 8.52 6.49 10.75
C TRP A 94 7.12 7.11 10.69
N GLN A 95 6.07 6.29 10.65
CA GLN A 95 4.69 6.76 10.58
C GLN A 95 4.37 7.66 11.77
N ARG A 96 4.76 7.25 12.98
CA ARG A 96 4.63 8.09 14.18
C ARG A 96 5.34 9.43 14.04
N SER A 97 6.53 9.47 13.43
CA SER A 97 7.30 10.70 13.24
C SER A 97 6.68 11.71 12.25
N VAL A 98 5.81 11.25 11.35
CA VAL A 98 5.16 12.11 10.33
C VAL A 98 3.66 12.35 10.60
N ARG A 99 3.15 11.79 11.71
CA ARG A 99 1.75 11.89 12.14
C ARG A 99 1.58 12.52 13.52
N LEU A 100 2.65 12.60 14.32
CA LEU A 100 2.75 13.30 15.60
C LEU A 100 3.50 14.61 15.43
#